data_AF-A0A9X7W1M1-F1
#
_entry.id   AF-A0A9X7W1M1-F1
#
_cell.length_a   1.000
_cell.length_b   1.000
_cell.length_c   1.000
_cell.angle_alpha   90.00
_cell.angle_beta   90.00
_cell.angle_gamma   90.00
#
_symmetry.space_group_name_H-M   'P 1'
#
loop_
_entity.id
_entity.type
_entity.pdbx_description
1 polymer ?
#
loop_
_entity_poly.entity_id
_entity_poly.type
_entity_poly.pdbx_seq_one_letter_code
_entity_poly.pdbx_strand_id
1 'polypeptide(L)'
;MKSRTLAAGIAGLSVFSAGAPFVMAAPVQHASSHLATHTTTVTLSGKQLMKVNCTVANDPNSGRPTSWLPAMSMESILRQLGIDAHFVPGVNQLVLNMPLGYTVPSNLQVPYHAPKSGQFVIFVNSKSIAYPPTLASSSMPDVPVYYVMEALRALGVSSRWTGSTWAFANKVSVQPAASMPGNVNQTFSLTLSNEPSGSAAGLPTPPVPPNPAVTVQLPMNALLTRTSQSLSGASETTPMEDYVQTGRATYTVNKPIAQVEAWFKAAYTAQGFTVSGSGSSGNFKTGAYVESQSFIPTKQQSGQKEQVTMSYETLGANQTKVEYWVYDIVVPERPSSSQMATGATSMDVKITTTQTQNGNGGAVGTSDTGSPTTATYTVNNAQAINAVIAAINGLTTIDPPGVSSGGPMVSNTSTAKLSFNYPDGRTITVTAVKRGLAYGDVIVDGIPLKDSKGTVWSAMQQAIQQSAQK
;
A
#
# COMPACT_ATOMS: atom_id res chain seq x y z
N MET A 1 67.60 -5.27 -36.75
CA MET A 1 67.39 -3.92 -37.32
C MET A 1 66.55 -3.14 -36.31
N LYS A 2 67.19 -2.38 -35.42
CA LYS A 2 67.39 -0.92 -35.46
C LYS A 2 66.09 -0.09 -35.28
N SER A 3 65.80 0.15 -34.00
CA SER A 3 65.37 1.39 -33.32
C SER A 3 65.04 2.67 -34.12
N ARG A 4 63.99 3.35 -33.62
CA ARG A 4 63.75 4.82 -33.43
C ARG A 4 62.39 4.93 -32.71
N THR A 5 62.22 5.33 -31.45
CA THR A 5 62.57 6.55 -30.69
C THR A 5 62.13 7.85 -31.36
N LEU A 6 61.06 8.45 -30.82
CA LEU A 6 60.88 9.90 -30.75
C LEU A 6 60.06 10.23 -29.50
N ALA A 7 60.70 10.97 -28.60
CA ALA A 7 60.15 11.57 -27.42
C ALA A 7 59.53 12.93 -27.77
N ALA A 8 58.45 13.30 -27.09
CA ALA A 8 58.06 14.69 -26.89
C ALA A 8 57.44 14.81 -25.50
N GLY A 9 58.17 15.46 -24.59
CA GLY A 9 57.71 15.76 -23.25
C GLY A 9 56.81 16.98 -23.22
N ILE A 10 55.81 16.93 -22.34
CA ILE A 10 55.16 18.12 -21.81
C ILE A 10 55.24 17.99 -20.29
N ALA A 11 56.09 18.82 -19.71
CA ALA A 11 56.08 19.15 -18.29
C ALA A 11 55.02 20.24 -18.06
N GLY A 12 54.20 20.09 -17.04
CA GLY A 12 53.15 21.08 -16.75
C GLY A 12 52.48 20.85 -15.40
N LEU A 13 53.13 21.37 -14.36
CA LEU A 13 52.63 21.79 -13.05
C LEU A 13 51.43 21.07 -12.39
N SER A 14 51.77 20.44 -11.26
CA SER A 14 50.91 20.18 -10.10
C SER A 14 50.29 21.46 -9.51
N VAL A 15 48.97 21.45 -9.31
CA VAL A 15 48.30 22.28 -8.30
C VAL A 15 47.62 21.35 -7.29
N PHE A 16 48.14 21.35 -6.07
CA PHE A 16 47.49 20.78 -4.90
C PHE A 16 46.23 21.62 -4.59
N SER A 17 45.04 21.04 -4.78
CA SER A 17 43.81 21.59 -4.21
C SER A 17 43.71 21.15 -2.75
N ALA A 18 43.92 22.10 -1.83
CA ALA A 18 43.72 21.93 -0.40
C ALA A 18 42.26 21.53 -0.09
N GLY A 19 42.10 20.52 0.77
CA GLY A 19 40.80 20.12 1.29
C GLY A 19 40.19 21.22 2.15
N ALA A 20 38.99 21.68 1.77
CA ALA A 20 38.15 22.47 2.64
C ALA A 20 37.49 21.53 3.69
N PRO A 21 37.45 21.90 4.97
CA PRO A 21 36.69 21.15 5.96
C PRO A 21 35.19 21.18 5.61
N PHE A 22 34.55 20.01 5.66
CA PHE A 22 33.10 19.90 5.68
C PHE A 22 32.57 20.66 6.90
N VAL A 23 32.02 21.85 6.67
CA VAL A 23 31.18 22.52 7.65
C VAL A 23 29.84 21.77 7.64
N MET A 24 29.56 21.04 8.73
CA MET A 24 28.23 20.50 9.02
C MET A 24 27.25 21.69 9.07
N ALA A 25 26.53 21.93 7.98
CA ALA A 25 25.44 22.88 7.97
C ALA A 25 24.38 22.41 8.99
N ALA A 26 23.98 23.31 9.87
CA ALA A 26 22.87 23.08 10.79
C ALA A 26 21.62 22.63 10.02
N PRO A 27 20.73 21.81 10.61
CA PRO A 27 19.47 21.44 9.99
C PRO A 27 18.72 22.72 9.61
N VAL A 28 18.58 22.95 8.31
CA VAL A 28 17.82 24.07 7.77
C VAL A 28 16.38 23.88 8.25
N GLN A 29 15.91 24.81 9.08
CA GLN A 29 14.50 24.86 9.45
C GLN A 29 13.66 24.82 8.16
N HIS A 30 12.76 23.83 8.07
CA HIS A 30 11.80 23.69 6.98
C HIS A 30 10.90 24.94 6.95
N ALA A 31 11.34 25.99 6.27
CA ALA A 31 10.49 27.11 5.92
C ALA A 31 9.26 26.54 5.21
N SER A 32 8.07 26.80 5.76
CA SER A 32 6.79 26.41 5.20
C SER A 32 6.75 26.80 3.72
N SER A 33 7.04 25.83 2.85
CA SER A 33 7.07 26.06 1.41
C SER A 33 5.66 26.39 0.97
N HIS A 34 5.44 27.61 0.46
CA HIS A 34 4.22 27.98 -0.23
C HIS A 34 3.89 26.89 -1.27
N LEU A 35 2.78 26.19 -1.06
CA LEU A 35 2.28 25.17 -1.98
C LEU A 35 1.72 25.87 -3.22
N ALA A 36 2.60 26.22 -4.15
CA ALA A 36 2.20 26.76 -5.44
C ALA A 36 1.54 25.64 -6.26
N THR A 37 0.23 25.79 -6.51
CA THR A 37 -0.50 24.90 -7.41
C THR A 37 -0.45 25.47 -8.82
N HIS A 38 -0.15 24.65 -9.81
CA HIS A 38 -0.21 25.04 -11.22
C HIS A 38 -0.74 23.90 -12.09
N THR A 39 -1.28 24.24 -13.25
CA THR A 39 -1.80 23.26 -14.20
C THR A 39 -0.68 22.79 -15.14
N THR A 40 -0.46 21.49 -15.19
CA THR A 40 0.45 20.82 -16.10
C THR A 40 -0.33 20.16 -17.23
N THR A 41 0.17 20.29 -18.46
CA THR A 41 -0.36 19.56 -19.63
C THR A 41 0.39 18.25 -19.81
N VAL A 42 -0.34 17.14 -19.89
CA VAL A 42 0.23 15.82 -20.17
C VAL A 42 0.09 15.52 -21.65
N THR A 43 1.18 15.13 -22.30
CA THR A 43 1.22 14.87 -23.75
C THR A 43 1.87 13.52 -24.06
N LEU A 44 1.38 12.86 -25.09
CA LEU A 44 1.91 11.60 -25.61
C LEU A 44 2.13 11.75 -27.11
N SER A 45 3.39 11.60 -27.54
CA SER A 45 3.81 11.80 -28.93
C SER A 45 3.32 13.15 -29.49
N GLY A 46 3.42 14.21 -28.67
CA GLY A 46 2.99 15.57 -29.01
C GLY A 46 1.47 15.84 -28.89
N LYS A 47 0.63 14.81 -28.77
CA LYS A 47 -0.82 14.97 -28.57
C LYS A 47 -1.14 15.20 -27.09
N GLN A 48 -1.94 16.22 -26.79
CA GLN A 48 -2.45 16.43 -25.43
C GLN A 48 -3.35 15.27 -25.01
N LEU A 49 -3.03 14.66 -23.87
CA LEU A 49 -3.82 13.62 -23.22
C LEU A 49 -4.80 14.25 -22.22
N MET A 50 -4.28 15.06 -21.29
CA MET A 50 -5.09 15.69 -20.24
C MET A 50 -4.36 16.89 -19.64
N LYS A 51 -5.08 17.67 -18.82
CA LYS A 51 -4.52 18.70 -17.95
C LYS A 51 -4.73 18.29 -16.50
N VAL A 52 -3.71 18.46 -15.67
CA VAL A 52 -3.73 18.07 -14.26
C VAL A 52 -3.19 19.22 -13.42
N ASN A 53 -3.77 19.45 -12.24
CA ASN A 53 -3.17 20.35 -11.27
C ASN A 53 -2.07 19.61 -10.52
N CYS A 54 -0.93 20.26 -10.34
CA CYS A 54 0.17 19.76 -9.55
C CYS A 54 0.65 20.80 -8.55
N THR A 55 1.20 20.31 -7.45
CA THR A 55 1.75 21.11 -6.36
C THR A 55 3.26 21.09 -6.45
N VAL A 56 3.94 22.22 -6.26
CA VAL A 56 5.40 22.23 -6.09
C VAL A 56 5.74 22.30 -4.61
N ALA A 57 6.52 21.33 -4.14
CA ALA A 57 7.06 21.33 -2.79
C ALA A 57 8.41 20.61 -2.77
N ASN A 58 9.22 20.88 -1.75
CA ASN A 58 10.48 20.19 -1.57
C ASN A 58 10.24 18.71 -1.28
N ASP A 59 10.94 17.84 -2.02
CA ASP A 59 11.04 16.42 -1.73
C ASP A 59 11.71 16.23 -0.35
N PRO A 60 11.03 15.61 0.63
CA PRO A 60 11.58 15.36 1.95
C PRO A 60 12.92 14.63 1.96
N ASN A 61 13.16 13.76 0.98
CA ASN A 61 14.37 12.95 0.94
C ASN A 61 15.58 13.72 0.39
N SER A 62 15.37 14.59 -0.59
CA SER A 62 16.47 15.30 -1.28
C SER A 62 16.58 16.78 -0.91
N GLY A 63 15.57 17.36 -0.27
CA GLY A 63 15.47 18.80 -0.01
C GLY A 63 15.25 19.66 -1.26
N ARG A 64 15.12 19.04 -2.44
CA ARG A 64 14.98 19.73 -3.73
C ARG A 64 13.50 19.86 -4.11
N PRO A 65 13.10 20.95 -4.80
CA PRO A 65 11.73 21.09 -5.27
C PRO A 65 11.37 20.00 -6.28
N THR A 66 10.21 19.37 -6.11
CA THR A 66 9.58 18.47 -7.07
C THR A 66 8.12 18.84 -7.27
N SER A 67 7.56 18.42 -8.39
CA SER A 67 6.11 18.48 -8.64
C SER A 67 5.43 17.23 -8.08
N TRP A 68 4.26 17.43 -7.52
CA TRP A 68 3.43 16.43 -6.85
C TRP A 68 2.07 16.38 -7.55
N LEU A 69 1.62 15.17 -7.89
CA LEU A 69 0.34 14.95 -8.56
C LEU A 69 -0.56 14.07 -7.68
N PRO A 70 -1.87 14.33 -7.64
CA PRO A 70 -2.80 13.42 -6.97
C PRO A 70 -2.63 11.99 -7.48
N ALA A 71 -2.60 11.00 -6.59
CA ALA A 71 -2.38 9.60 -6.96
C ALA A 71 -3.31 9.11 -8.07
N MET A 72 -4.59 9.52 -8.05
CA MET A 72 -5.56 9.14 -9.11
C MET A 72 -5.26 9.79 -10.46
N SER A 73 -4.72 11.02 -10.47
CA SER A 73 -4.24 11.66 -11.70
C SER A 73 -3.04 10.92 -12.24
N MET A 74 -2.11 10.51 -11.37
CA MET A 74 -0.96 9.69 -11.74
C MET A 74 -1.37 8.36 -12.36
N GLU A 75 -2.31 7.65 -11.71
CA GLU A 75 -2.87 6.41 -12.22
C GLU A 75 -3.48 6.61 -13.62
N SER A 76 -4.30 7.64 -13.79
CA SER A 76 -4.94 7.98 -15.07
C SER A 76 -3.93 8.22 -16.19
N ILE A 77 -2.84 8.94 -15.90
CA ILE A 77 -1.76 9.22 -16.85
C ILE A 77 -1.10 7.90 -17.27
N LEU A 78 -0.68 7.08 -16.31
CA LEU A 78 0.02 5.81 -16.57
C LEU A 78 -0.85 4.84 -17.39
N ARG A 79 -2.15 4.77 -17.11
CA ARG A 79 -3.11 3.99 -17.89
C ARG A 79 -3.24 4.47 -19.34
N GLN A 80 -3.22 5.78 -19.59
CA GLN A 80 -3.23 6.32 -20.95
C GLN A 80 -1.94 6.01 -21.73
N LEU A 81 -0.83 5.77 -21.03
CA LEU A 81 0.42 5.26 -21.61
C LEU A 81 0.39 3.76 -21.92
N GLY A 82 -0.67 3.05 -21.49
CA GLY A 82 -0.82 1.61 -21.64
C GLY A 82 -0.21 0.80 -20.49
N ILE A 83 0.13 1.45 -19.36
CA ILE A 83 0.58 0.78 -18.14
C ILE A 83 -0.62 0.51 -17.27
N ASP A 84 -0.78 -0.73 -16.80
CA ASP A 84 -1.83 -1.04 -15.86
C ASP A 84 -1.43 -0.60 -14.45
N ALA A 85 -1.62 0.69 -14.15
CA ALA A 85 -1.26 1.29 -12.88
C ALA A 85 -2.43 1.27 -11.91
N HIS A 86 -2.16 1.05 -10.62
CA HIS A 86 -3.14 1.06 -9.54
C HIS A 86 -2.56 1.73 -8.32
N PHE A 87 -3.23 2.75 -7.82
CA PHE A 87 -2.99 3.19 -6.46
C PHE A 87 -3.88 2.38 -5.51
N VAL A 88 -3.28 1.69 -4.54
CA VAL A 88 -4.00 0.95 -3.51
C VAL A 88 -4.11 1.85 -2.27
N PRO A 89 -5.27 2.51 -2.05
CA PRO A 89 -5.45 3.38 -0.90
C PRO A 89 -5.37 2.59 0.40
N GLY A 90 -4.93 3.26 1.47
CA GLY A 90 -4.69 2.63 2.77
C GLY A 90 -3.28 2.09 2.89
N VAL A 91 -2.85 1.19 2.00
CA VAL A 91 -1.53 0.52 2.08
C VAL A 91 -0.37 1.32 1.48
N ASN A 92 -0.64 2.51 0.92
CA ASN A 92 0.35 3.38 0.26
C ASN A 92 1.18 2.62 -0.79
N GLN A 93 0.52 2.10 -1.83
CA GLN A 93 1.18 1.37 -2.90
C GLN A 93 0.74 1.89 -4.27
N LEU A 94 1.70 2.07 -5.17
CA LEU A 94 1.46 2.24 -6.60
C LEU A 94 1.94 0.99 -7.32
N VAL A 95 1.00 0.17 -7.78
CA VAL A 95 1.27 -1.08 -8.49
C VAL A 95 1.23 -0.83 -9.98
N LEU A 96 2.32 -1.12 -10.68
CA LEU A 96 2.45 -1.02 -12.13
C LEU A 96 2.51 -2.44 -12.71
N ASN A 97 1.38 -2.92 -13.20
CA ASN A 97 1.30 -4.20 -13.89
C ASN A 97 1.71 -3.99 -15.35
N MET A 98 2.80 -4.64 -15.71
CA MET A 98 3.32 -4.69 -17.06
C MET A 98 2.84 -5.99 -17.73
N PRO A 99 2.76 -6.04 -19.08
CA PRO A 99 2.47 -7.25 -19.82
C PRO A 99 3.32 -8.46 -19.38
N LEU A 100 2.74 -9.65 -19.53
CA LEU A 100 3.35 -10.90 -19.14
C LEU A 100 4.75 -11.06 -19.73
N GLY A 101 5.67 -11.53 -18.89
CA GLY A 101 7.08 -11.76 -19.18
C GLY A 101 7.98 -10.52 -19.12
N TYR A 102 7.44 -9.33 -18.79
CA TYR A 102 8.28 -8.22 -18.35
C TYR A 102 8.87 -8.52 -16.96
N THR A 103 10.19 -8.49 -16.85
CA THR A 103 10.91 -8.63 -15.57
C THR A 103 11.64 -7.35 -15.23
N VAL A 104 11.46 -6.86 -14.00
CA VAL A 104 12.22 -5.71 -13.49
C VAL A 104 13.70 -6.10 -13.37
N PRO A 105 14.64 -5.37 -13.99
CA PRO A 105 16.07 -5.62 -13.79
C PRO A 105 16.45 -5.57 -12.31
N SER A 106 17.27 -6.52 -11.84
CA SER A 106 17.61 -6.66 -10.41
C SER A 106 18.27 -5.41 -9.83
N ASN A 107 19.03 -4.67 -10.64
CA ASN A 107 19.67 -3.40 -10.24
C ASN A 107 18.68 -2.24 -10.02
N LEU A 108 17.41 -2.41 -10.41
CA LEU A 108 16.34 -1.44 -10.20
C LEU A 108 15.38 -1.86 -9.07
N GLN A 109 15.56 -3.07 -8.54
CA GLN A 109 14.78 -3.56 -7.42
C GLN A 109 15.38 -3.04 -6.12
N VAL A 110 14.52 -2.66 -5.18
CA VAL A 110 14.91 -2.34 -3.81
C VAL A 110 14.35 -3.42 -2.89
N PRO A 111 15.09 -3.82 -1.82
CA PRO A 111 14.54 -4.73 -0.83
C PRO A 111 13.27 -4.14 -0.24
N TYR A 112 12.20 -4.94 -0.27
CA TYR A 112 10.94 -4.47 0.28
C TYR A 112 11.01 -4.34 1.80
N HIS A 113 10.37 -3.30 2.29
CA HIS A 113 9.90 -3.11 3.66
C HIS A 113 8.53 -2.39 3.63
N ALA A 114 7.78 -2.43 4.73
CA ALA A 114 6.55 -1.67 4.86
C ALA A 114 6.80 -0.16 4.67
N PRO A 115 6.02 0.56 3.85
CA PRO A 115 6.14 2.01 3.73
C PRO A 115 5.99 2.68 5.10
N LYS A 116 6.91 3.60 5.43
CA LYS A 116 6.80 4.40 6.65
C LYS A 116 5.68 5.43 6.51
N SER A 117 5.28 6.04 7.63
CA SER A 117 4.38 7.19 7.59
C SER A 117 4.93 8.28 6.66
N GLY A 118 4.11 8.76 5.73
CA GLY A 118 4.53 9.75 4.72
C GLY A 118 5.32 9.16 3.54
N GLN A 119 5.29 7.84 3.35
CA GLN A 119 5.87 7.16 2.19
C GLN A 119 4.86 6.23 1.53
N PHE A 120 5.12 5.93 0.26
CA PHE A 120 4.48 4.84 -0.46
C PHE A 120 5.54 3.99 -1.17
N VAL A 121 5.16 2.83 -1.67
CA VAL A 121 6.05 1.95 -2.45
C VAL A 121 5.55 1.86 -3.89
N ILE A 122 6.46 1.91 -4.84
CA ILE A 122 6.17 1.62 -6.25
C ILE A 122 6.53 0.16 -6.51
N PHE A 123 5.55 -0.62 -6.95
CA PHE A 123 5.71 -1.98 -7.44
C PHE A 123 5.66 -2.02 -8.96
N VAL A 124 6.50 -2.84 -9.57
CA VAL A 124 6.39 -3.22 -10.98
C VAL A 124 6.38 -4.73 -11.05
N ASN A 125 5.29 -5.34 -11.55
CA ASN A 125 5.12 -6.80 -11.56
C ASN A 125 5.52 -7.45 -10.22
N SER A 126 4.93 -6.93 -9.14
CA SER A 126 5.18 -7.35 -7.75
C SER A 126 6.57 -7.04 -7.18
N LYS A 127 7.52 -6.51 -7.96
CA LYS A 127 8.84 -6.12 -7.45
C LYS A 127 8.88 -4.66 -6.99
N SER A 128 9.32 -4.42 -5.76
CA SER A 128 9.52 -3.06 -5.24
C SER A 128 10.69 -2.39 -5.94
N ILE A 129 10.48 -1.16 -6.42
CA ILE A 129 11.51 -0.40 -7.15
C ILE A 129 11.85 0.95 -6.51
N ALA A 130 10.96 1.51 -5.69
CA ALA A 130 11.21 2.78 -5.01
C ALA A 130 10.30 2.96 -3.79
N TYR A 131 10.76 3.77 -2.84
CA TYR A 131 10.01 4.24 -1.66
C TYR A 131 9.89 5.76 -1.65
N PRO A 132 9.03 6.35 -2.49
CA PRO A 132 8.94 7.79 -2.56
C PRO A 132 8.21 8.34 -1.33
N PRO A 133 8.50 9.59 -0.95
CA PRO A 133 7.68 10.29 0.02
C PRO A 133 6.31 10.63 -0.59
N THR A 134 5.33 10.92 0.26
CA THR A 134 4.01 11.44 -0.10
C THR A 134 3.85 12.86 0.42
N LEU A 135 3.18 13.72 -0.35
CA LEU A 135 2.75 15.03 0.12
C LEU A 135 1.28 14.91 0.56
N ALA A 136 0.99 15.42 1.76
CA ALA A 136 -0.26 15.29 2.51
C ALA A 136 -0.52 13.93 3.19
N SER A 137 -1.14 13.98 4.38
CA SER A 137 -1.63 12.82 5.17
C SER A 137 -3.09 12.47 4.87
N SER A 138 -3.62 12.93 3.72
CA SER A 138 -4.99 12.64 3.30
C SER A 138 -5.13 11.18 2.88
N SER A 139 -6.37 10.71 2.75
CA SER A 139 -6.69 9.37 2.23
C SER A 139 -6.22 9.12 0.79
N MET A 140 -5.79 10.17 0.08
CA MET A 140 -5.31 10.10 -1.28
C MET A 140 -4.07 11.00 -1.42
N PRO A 141 -2.86 10.44 -1.22
CA PRO A 141 -1.65 11.24 -1.20
C PRO A 141 -1.31 11.78 -2.58
N ASP A 142 -0.60 12.91 -2.61
CA ASP A 142 0.07 13.34 -3.82
C ASP A 142 1.39 12.58 -3.98
N VAL A 143 1.63 12.15 -5.21
CA VAL A 143 2.77 11.35 -5.65
C VAL A 143 3.80 12.25 -6.34
N PRO A 144 5.09 12.20 -5.98
CA PRO A 144 6.12 13.00 -6.59
C PRO A 144 6.43 12.50 -8.00
N VAL A 145 6.33 13.40 -8.98
CA VAL A 145 6.55 13.10 -10.39
C VAL A 145 7.93 12.50 -10.64
N TYR A 146 8.97 13.00 -9.96
CA TYR A 146 10.34 12.53 -10.10
C TYR A 146 10.46 11.01 -9.96
N TYR A 147 9.89 10.43 -8.89
CA TYR A 147 10.03 8.99 -8.62
C TYR A 147 9.23 8.13 -9.60
N VAL A 148 8.10 8.64 -10.11
CA VAL A 148 7.37 7.95 -11.18
C VAL A 148 8.12 8.03 -12.50
N MET A 149 8.78 9.16 -12.82
CA MET A 149 9.65 9.24 -13.99
C MET A 149 10.81 8.25 -13.92
N GLU A 150 11.39 8.07 -12.73
CA GLU A 150 12.43 7.06 -12.49
C GLU A 150 11.92 5.64 -12.71
N ALA A 151 10.73 5.31 -12.17
CA ALA A 151 10.05 4.05 -12.43
C ALA A 151 9.77 3.83 -13.92
N LEU A 152 9.27 4.85 -14.61
CA LEU A 152 9.00 4.81 -16.05
C LEU A 152 10.27 4.63 -16.87
N ARG A 153 11.37 5.27 -16.48
CA ARG A 153 12.67 5.09 -17.13
C ARG A 153 13.16 3.64 -16.98
N ALA A 154 12.97 3.04 -15.81
CA ALA A 154 13.24 1.62 -15.59
C ALA A 154 12.38 0.71 -16.48
N LEU A 155 11.20 1.16 -16.89
CA LEU A 155 10.30 0.49 -17.84
C LEU A 155 10.62 0.77 -19.32
N GLY A 156 11.71 1.49 -19.62
CA GLY A 156 12.04 1.92 -20.99
C GLY A 156 11.14 3.03 -21.53
N VAL A 157 10.33 3.66 -20.68
CA VAL A 157 9.43 4.75 -21.06
C VAL A 157 10.15 6.08 -20.85
N SER A 158 10.57 6.69 -21.96
CA SER A 158 11.15 8.02 -21.92
C SER A 158 10.08 9.08 -21.69
N SER A 159 10.27 9.87 -20.63
CA SER A 159 9.41 11.02 -20.32
C SER A 159 10.25 12.25 -19.97
N ARG A 160 9.70 13.44 -20.21
CA ARG A 160 10.34 14.72 -19.93
C ARG A 160 9.37 15.62 -19.17
N TRP A 161 9.84 16.19 -18.07
CA TRP A 161 9.10 17.14 -17.24
C TRP A 161 9.67 18.56 -17.37
N THR A 162 8.81 19.56 -17.51
CA THR A 162 9.19 20.99 -17.58
C THR A 162 8.48 21.85 -16.53
N GLY A 163 7.78 21.24 -15.57
CA GLY A 163 6.84 21.93 -14.67
C GLY A 163 5.47 22.13 -15.31
N SER A 164 5.43 22.84 -16.45
CA SER A 164 4.18 23.12 -17.18
C SER A 164 3.72 21.98 -18.10
N THR A 165 4.63 21.08 -18.49
CA THR A 165 4.34 19.97 -19.40
C THR A 165 5.01 18.68 -18.94
N TRP A 166 4.28 17.57 -18.99
CA TRP A 166 4.82 16.22 -18.93
C TRP A 166 4.67 15.56 -20.30
N ALA A 167 5.79 15.35 -20.99
CA ALA A 167 5.80 14.80 -22.33
C ALA A 167 6.32 13.36 -22.34
N PHE A 168 5.57 12.47 -22.97
CA PHE A 168 5.94 11.09 -23.22
C PHE A 168 6.22 10.90 -24.71
N ALA A 169 7.37 10.31 -25.04
CA ALA A 169 7.74 10.10 -26.44
C ALA A 169 6.88 9.01 -27.08
N ASN A 170 6.71 7.88 -26.38
CA ASN A 170 6.05 6.67 -26.88
C ASN A 170 5.12 6.09 -25.81
N LYS A 171 4.12 5.35 -26.26
CA LYS A 171 3.44 4.39 -25.38
C LYS A 171 4.42 3.31 -24.98
N VAL A 172 4.11 2.62 -23.90
CA VAL A 172 4.90 1.46 -23.52
C VAL A 172 4.75 0.39 -24.61
N SER A 173 5.82 0.19 -25.39
CA SER A 173 5.92 -0.90 -26.34
C SER A 173 6.64 -2.03 -25.64
N VAL A 174 5.85 -2.87 -24.98
CA VAL A 174 6.39 -4.10 -24.39
C VAL A 174 6.34 -5.12 -25.51
N GLN A 175 7.51 -5.62 -25.91
CA GLN A 175 7.57 -6.83 -26.73
C GLN A 175 6.78 -7.90 -25.98
N PRO A 176 5.68 -8.44 -26.52
CA PRO A 176 4.96 -9.52 -25.87
C PRO A 176 5.97 -10.64 -25.66
N ALA A 177 6.18 -11.05 -24.41
CA ALA A 177 7.11 -12.12 -24.15
C ALA A 177 6.63 -13.36 -24.91
N ALA A 178 7.56 -14.01 -25.61
CA ALA A 178 7.32 -15.34 -26.16
C ALA A 178 6.83 -16.23 -25.00
N SER A 179 5.66 -16.84 -25.21
CA SER A 179 5.00 -17.83 -24.34
C SER A 179 5.80 -18.25 -23.10
N MET A 180 5.28 -17.96 -21.90
CA MET A 180 5.95 -18.33 -20.65
C MET A 180 6.29 -19.83 -20.60
N PRO A 181 7.54 -20.21 -20.28
CA PRO A 181 7.85 -21.57 -19.88
C PRO A 181 7.43 -21.74 -18.41
N GLY A 182 6.20 -22.21 -18.19
CA GLY A 182 5.70 -22.52 -16.87
C GLY A 182 4.29 -23.09 -16.93
N ASN A 183 4.09 -24.27 -16.34
CA ASN A 183 2.77 -24.86 -16.19
C ASN A 183 1.91 -23.96 -15.27
N VAL A 184 0.96 -23.22 -15.85
CA VAL A 184 -0.13 -22.52 -15.14
C VAL A 184 -1.09 -23.56 -14.57
N ASN A 185 -0.69 -24.22 -13.48
CA ASN A 185 -1.45 -25.31 -12.87
C ASN A 185 -2.44 -24.86 -11.77
N GLN A 186 -2.60 -23.56 -11.54
CA GLN A 186 -3.67 -23.04 -10.68
C GLN A 186 -4.52 -22.03 -11.46
N THR A 187 -5.65 -22.51 -11.95
CA THR A 187 -6.74 -21.68 -12.45
C THR A 187 -7.75 -21.53 -11.33
N PHE A 188 -7.94 -20.30 -10.85
CA PHE A 188 -9.14 -19.99 -10.09
C PHE A 188 -10.31 -20.08 -11.08
N SER A 189 -11.12 -21.12 -10.91
CA SER A 189 -12.31 -21.34 -11.73
C SER A 189 -13.52 -20.85 -10.97
N LEU A 190 -13.93 -19.61 -11.24
CA LEU A 190 -15.24 -19.15 -10.79
C LEU A 190 -16.26 -19.66 -11.79
N THR A 191 -16.93 -20.75 -11.42
CA THR A 191 -18.10 -21.20 -12.19
C THR A 191 -19.28 -20.38 -11.74
N LEU A 192 -19.67 -19.41 -12.56
CA LEU A 192 -20.90 -18.66 -12.36
C LEU A 192 -22.05 -19.57 -12.81
N SER A 193 -22.47 -20.49 -11.92
CA SER A 193 -23.59 -21.39 -12.16
C SER A 193 -24.91 -20.69 -11.85
N ASN A 194 -25.90 -20.87 -12.73
CA ASN A 194 -27.30 -20.59 -12.44
C ASN A 194 -27.83 -21.66 -11.48
N GLU A 195 -27.43 -21.64 -10.21
CA GLU A 195 -28.25 -22.26 -9.19
C GLU A 195 -29.36 -21.25 -8.86
N PRO A 196 -30.65 -21.55 -9.13
CA PRO A 196 -31.72 -20.70 -8.68
C PRO A 196 -31.63 -20.59 -7.16
N SER A 197 -31.33 -19.38 -6.65
CA SER A 197 -31.43 -19.10 -5.23
C SER A 197 -32.83 -19.53 -4.80
N GLY A 198 -32.90 -20.48 -3.86
CA GLY A 198 -34.13 -21.13 -3.42
C GLY A 198 -35.33 -20.19 -3.47
N SER A 199 -36.31 -20.58 -4.28
CA SER A 199 -37.56 -19.88 -4.60
C SER A 199 -38.15 -19.07 -3.45
N ALA A 200 -37.82 -17.77 -3.39
CA ALA A 200 -38.70 -16.78 -2.78
C ALA A 200 -39.76 -16.42 -3.83
N ALA A 201 -40.96 -17.00 -3.68
CA ALA A 201 -42.08 -16.75 -4.59
C ALA A 201 -42.40 -15.24 -4.63
N GLY A 202 -42.29 -14.63 -5.82
CA GLY A 202 -42.82 -13.28 -6.08
C GLY A 202 -41.85 -12.23 -6.61
N LEU A 203 -40.56 -12.52 -6.79
CA LEU A 203 -39.63 -11.59 -7.46
C LEU A 203 -39.55 -11.89 -8.97
N PRO A 204 -39.63 -10.87 -9.84
CA PRO A 204 -39.48 -11.07 -11.28
C PRO A 204 -38.10 -11.63 -11.58
N THR A 205 -38.06 -12.78 -12.25
CA THR A 205 -36.83 -13.39 -12.77
C THR A 205 -36.13 -12.38 -13.68
N PRO A 206 -34.90 -11.94 -13.36
CA PRO A 206 -34.15 -11.04 -14.23
C PRO A 206 -33.86 -11.72 -15.58
N PRO A 207 -33.64 -10.93 -16.66
CA PRO A 207 -33.39 -11.46 -17.99
C PRO A 207 -32.17 -12.40 -17.97
N VAL A 208 -32.44 -13.63 -18.39
CA VAL A 208 -31.56 -14.81 -18.37
C VAL A 208 -30.18 -14.49 -18.99
N PRO A 209 -29.05 -14.81 -18.31
CA PRO A 209 -27.69 -14.76 -18.88
C PRO A 209 -27.50 -15.87 -19.93
N PRO A 210 -26.48 -15.78 -20.81
CA PRO A 210 -26.24 -16.82 -21.81
C PRO A 210 -26.04 -18.19 -21.13
N ASN A 211 -26.90 -19.14 -21.49
CA ASN A 211 -26.68 -20.57 -21.30
C ASN A 211 -25.67 -21.02 -22.37
N PRO A 212 -24.54 -21.68 -22.03
CA PRO A 212 -24.17 -22.34 -20.76
C PRO A 212 -23.42 -21.49 -19.73
N ALA A 213 -23.32 -22.03 -18.49
CA ALA A 213 -22.57 -21.47 -17.38
C ALA A 213 -21.19 -20.95 -17.83
N VAL A 214 -20.86 -19.73 -17.43
CA VAL A 214 -19.56 -19.13 -17.76
C VAL A 214 -18.60 -19.50 -16.64
N THR A 215 -17.70 -20.45 -16.91
CA THR A 215 -16.52 -20.64 -16.07
C THR A 215 -15.51 -19.57 -16.43
N VAL A 216 -15.34 -18.62 -15.53
CA VAL A 216 -14.24 -17.68 -15.61
C VAL A 216 -13.01 -18.38 -15.06
N GLN A 217 -12.11 -18.80 -15.95
CA GLN A 217 -10.80 -19.29 -15.58
C GLN A 217 -9.84 -18.11 -15.48
N LEU A 218 -9.45 -17.76 -14.28
CA LEU A 218 -8.40 -16.78 -14.05
C LEU A 218 -7.08 -17.53 -13.93
N PRO A 219 -6.09 -17.29 -14.80
CA PRO A 219 -4.75 -17.76 -14.55
C PRO A 219 -4.24 -17.04 -13.30
N MET A 220 -4.10 -17.77 -12.19
CA MET A 220 -3.33 -17.26 -11.07
C MET A 220 -1.86 -17.39 -11.45
N ASN A 221 -1.08 -16.35 -11.19
CA ASN A 221 0.33 -16.36 -11.54
C ASN A 221 1.01 -17.44 -10.68
N ALA A 222 1.42 -18.56 -11.30
CA ALA A 222 1.98 -19.73 -10.62
C ALA A 222 3.36 -19.52 -9.98
N LEU A 223 3.83 -18.26 -9.93
CA LEU A 223 5.15 -17.88 -9.40
C LEU A 223 5.22 -17.89 -7.86
N LEU A 224 4.12 -18.18 -7.16
CA LEU A 224 4.11 -18.31 -5.69
C LEU A 224 3.68 -19.72 -5.29
N THR A 225 4.64 -20.64 -5.23
CA THR A 225 4.47 -21.87 -4.43
C THR A 225 4.37 -21.47 -2.97
N ARG A 226 3.31 -21.92 -2.27
CA ARG A 226 3.19 -21.85 -0.81
C ARG A 226 4.51 -22.34 -0.20
N THR A 227 5.36 -21.45 0.30
CA THR A 227 6.60 -21.86 0.94
C THR A 227 6.21 -22.44 2.29
N SER A 228 6.23 -23.77 2.41
CA SER A 228 6.12 -24.47 3.70
C SER A 228 7.40 -24.31 4.55
N GLN A 229 8.33 -23.44 4.14
CA GLN A 229 9.54 -23.14 4.88
C GLN A 229 9.21 -22.19 6.02
N SER A 230 9.49 -22.64 7.25
CA SER A 230 9.59 -21.75 8.41
C SER A 230 10.60 -20.64 8.08
N LEU A 231 10.20 -19.39 8.34
CA LEU A 231 11.06 -18.20 8.21
C LEU A 231 12.21 -18.33 9.22
N SER A 232 13.35 -18.87 8.80
CA SER A 232 14.53 -18.99 9.65
C SER A 232 15.31 -17.68 9.64
N GLY A 233 15.16 -16.91 10.71
CA GLY A 233 15.93 -15.69 10.97
C GLY A 233 15.19 -14.42 10.55
N ALA A 234 14.98 -13.53 11.51
CA ALA A 234 14.53 -12.17 11.27
C ALA A 234 15.63 -11.40 10.51
N SER A 235 15.62 -11.49 9.18
CA SER A 235 16.09 -10.41 8.32
C SER A 235 14.88 -9.52 8.06
N GLU A 236 14.98 -8.24 8.41
CA GLU A 236 13.96 -7.18 8.31
C GLU A 236 13.46 -6.88 6.87
N THR A 237 13.57 -7.82 5.94
CA THR A 237 13.50 -7.61 4.49
C THR A 237 12.58 -8.58 3.77
N THR A 238 11.59 -9.19 4.45
CA THR A 238 10.69 -10.13 3.76
C THR A 238 9.66 -9.35 2.95
N PRO A 239 9.63 -9.49 1.61
CA PRO A 239 8.88 -8.61 0.75
C PRO A 239 7.36 -8.89 0.72
N MET A 240 6.50 -7.86 0.73
CA MET A 240 5.01 -7.99 0.69
C MET A 240 4.47 -8.66 -0.58
N GLU A 241 5.34 -8.98 -1.54
CA GLU A 241 4.99 -9.64 -2.81
C GLU A 241 4.28 -10.98 -2.57
N ASP A 242 4.42 -11.56 -1.37
CA ASP A 242 3.74 -12.78 -0.94
C ASP A 242 2.32 -12.57 -0.40
N TYR A 243 1.86 -11.32 -0.21
CA TYR A 243 0.65 -11.01 0.58
C TYR A 243 -0.51 -10.41 -0.20
N VAL A 244 -0.39 -10.11 -1.49
CA VAL A 244 -1.53 -9.65 -2.30
C VAL A 244 -1.49 -10.35 -3.66
N GLN A 245 -2.34 -11.36 -3.85
CA GLN A 245 -2.56 -11.90 -5.17
C GLN A 245 -3.58 -11.03 -5.90
N THR A 246 -3.19 -10.49 -7.05
CA THR A 246 -4.12 -9.79 -7.94
C THR A 246 -4.41 -10.60 -9.19
N GLY A 247 -5.67 -11.01 -9.35
CA GLY A 247 -6.19 -11.59 -10.59
C GLY A 247 -6.94 -10.52 -11.35
N ARG A 248 -6.70 -10.38 -12.67
CA ARG A 248 -7.45 -9.45 -13.52
C ARG A 248 -8.03 -10.15 -14.73
N ALA A 249 -9.26 -9.78 -15.09
CA ALA A 249 -9.80 -10.07 -16.40
C ALA A 249 -10.62 -8.90 -16.94
N THR A 250 -10.81 -8.85 -18.26
CA THR A 250 -11.65 -7.86 -18.92
C THR A 250 -12.55 -8.56 -19.91
N TYR A 251 -13.85 -8.25 -19.85
CA TYR A 251 -14.88 -8.83 -20.69
C TYR A 251 -15.73 -7.73 -21.32
N THR A 252 -16.39 -8.08 -22.41
CA THR A 252 -17.45 -7.24 -22.97
C THR A 252 -18.76 -8.04 -22.93
N VAL A 253 -19.76 -7.47 -22.28
CA VAL A 253 -21.09 -8.05 -22.12
C VAL A 253 -22.04 -7.25 -22.98
N ASN A 254 -22.77 -7.91 -23.87
CA ASN A 254 -23.75 -7.26 -24.76
C ASN A 254 -25.08 -7.00 -24.04
N LYS A 255 -25.02 -6.24 -22.94
CA LYS A 255 -26.15 -5.77 -22.13
C LYS A 255 -25.88 -4.35 -21.59
N PRO A 256 -26.93 -3.58 -21.23
CA PRO A 256 -26.76 -2.31 -20.53
C PRO A 256 -26.15 -2.48 -19.12
N ILE A 257 -25.43 -1.47 -18.64
CA ILE A 257 -24.67 -1.48 -17.39
C ILE A 257 -25.49 -1.92 -16.18
N ALA A 258 -26.71 -1.37 -16.00
CA ALA A 258 -27.59 -1.70 -14.89
C ALA A 258 -27.99 -3.19 -14.85
N GLN A 259 -28.10 -3.84 -16.01
CA GLN A 259 -28.40 -5.29 -16.07
C GLN A 259 -27.16 -6.11 -15.71
N VAL A 260 -25.97 -5.68 -16.15
CA VAL A 260 -24.71 -6.34 -15.84
C VAL A 260 -24.40 -6.27 -14.35
N GLU A 261 -24.59 -5.11 -13.73
CA GLU A 261 -24.44 -4.89 -12.29
C GLU A 261 -25.40 -5.73 -11.45
N ALA A 262 -26.69 -5.71 -11.79
CA ALA A 262 -27.69 -6.51 -11.10
C ALA A 262 -27.35 -8.01 -11.20
N TRP A 263 -26.84 -8.44 -12.35
CA TRP A 263 -26.41 -9.82 -12.56
C TRP A 263 -25.21 -10.20 -11.69
N PHE A 264 -24.12 -9.43 -11.71
CA PHE A 264 -22.95 -9.73 -10.88
C PHE A 264 -23.29 -9.70 -9.39
N LYS A 265 -24.11 -8.73 -8.95
CA LYS A 265 -24.59 -8.69 -7.57
C LYS A 265 -25.30 -9.97 -7.17
N ALA A 266 -26.24 -10.45 -7.98
CA ALA A 266 -26.96 -11.69 -7.72
C ALA A 266 -26.01 -12.91 -7.73
N ALA A 267 -25.11 -12.99 -8.72
CA ALA A 267 -24.17 -14.10 -8.87
C ALA A 267 -23.20 -14.21 -7.68
N TYR A 268 -22.61 -13.09 -7.25
CA TYR A 268 -21.72 -13.06 -6.07
C TYR A 268 -22.48 -13.38 -4.78
N THR A 269 -23.70 -12.85 -4.60
CA THR A 269 -24.53 -13.20 -3.44
C THR A 269 -24.86 -14.69 -3.38
N ALA A 270 -25.16 -15.33 -4.52
CA ALA A 270 -25.40 -16.77 -4.59
C ALA A 270 -24.17 -17.60 -4.22
N GLN A 271 -22.97 -17.11 -4.53
CA GLN A 271 -21.68 -17.74 -4.15
C GLN A 271 -21.25 -17.39 -2.72
N GLY A 272 -22.12 -16.75 -1.94
CA GLY A 272 -21.83 -16.39 -0.57
C GLY A 272 -20.89 -15.20 -0.44
N PHE A 273 -20.89 -14.25 -1.37
CA PHE A 273 -20.24 -12.96 -1.22
C PHE A 273 -21.27 -11.85 -0.94
N THR A 274 -20.93 -10.90 -0.08
CA THR A 274 -21.75 -9.70 0.16
C THR A 274 -21.11 -8.49 -0.49
N VAL A 275 -21.94 -7.52 -0.91
CA VAL A 275 -21.44 -6.23 -1.40
C VAL A 275 -20.80 -5.50 -0.23
N SER A 276 -19.49 -5.28 -0.30
CA SER A 276 -18.73 -4.53 0.72
C SER A 276 -18.65 -3.04 0.43
N GLY A 277 -18.90 -2.64 -0.82
CA GLY A 277 -18.94 -1.25 -1.22
C GLY A 277 -19.39 -1.08 -2.67
N SER A 278 -19.92 0.11 -2.96
CA SER A 278 -20.17 0.59 -4.32
C SER A 278 -19.58 1.98 -4.44
N GLY A 279 -18.99 2.30 -5.58
CA GLY A 279 -18.40 3.60 -5.82
C GLY A 279 -18.43 3.96 -7.28
N SER A 280 -18.46 5.26 -7.57
CA SER A 280 -18.29 5.76 -8.93
C SER A 280 -16.83 6.18 -9.09
N SER A 281 -16.10 5.48 -9.94
CA SER A 281 -14.79 5.91 -10.45
C SER A 281 -14.99 6.51 -11.84
N GLY A 282 -14.21 7.49 -12.28
CA GLY A 282 -14.35 7.99 -13.65
C GLY A 282 -13.89 6.93 -14.67
N ASN A 283 -14.50 6.88 -15.85
CA ASN A 283 -13.99 6.25 -17.05
C ASN A 283 -12.72 6.99 -17.45
N PHE A 284 -11.59 6.36 -17.22
CA PHE A 284 -10.27 6.96 -17.36
C PHE A 284 -9.82 7.19 -18.82
N LYS A 285 -10.58 6.71 -19.83
CA LYS A 285 -10.33 7.00 -21.26
C LYS A 285 -11.29 8.03 -21.86
N THR A 286 -12.52 8.12 -21.37
CA THR A 286 -13.57 8.97 -21.97
C THR A 286 -14.11 10.07 -21.06
N GLY A 287 -13.87 9.99 -19.74
CA GLY A 287 -14.43 10.90 -18.74
C GLY A 287 -15.86 10.59 -18.29
N ALA A 288 -16.54 9.58 -18.85
CA ALA A 288 -17.85 9.09 -18.39
C ALA A 288 -17.75 8.43 -16.99
N TYR A 289 -18.82 8.13 -16.28
CA TYR A 289 -18.72 7.42 -14.98
C TYR A 289 -18.55 5.91 -15.16
N VAL A 290 -17.72 5.28 -14.33
CA VAL A 290 -17.55 3.83 -14.16
C VAL A 290 -18.03 3.48 -12.76
N GLU A 291 -19.20 2.89 -12.70
CA GLU A 291 -19.69 2.32 -11.46
C GLU A 291 -18.85 1.08 -11.12
N SER A 292 -18.54 0.93 -9.85
CA SER A 292 -17.73 -0.15 -9.32
C SER A 292 -18.44 -0.79 -8.14
N GLN A 293 -18.34 -2.12 -8.05
CA GLN A 293 -18.89 -2.91 -6.96
C GLN A 293 -17.75 -3.74 -6.37
N SER A 294 -17.65 -3.71 -5.04
CA SER A 294 -16.75 -4.59 -4.31
C SER A 294 -17.54 -5.65 -3.56
N PHE A 295 -17.01 -6.86 -3.56
CA PHE A 295 -17.58 -8.05 -2.96
C PHE A 295 -16.56 -8.66 -2.00
N ILE A 296 -17.04 -9.16 -0.87
CA ILE A 296 -16.25 -9.94 0.10
C ILE A 296 -16.97 -11.24 0.40
N PRO A 297 -16.26 -12.37 0.60
CA PRO A 297 -16.89 -13.60 1.06
C PRO A 297 -17.60 -13.38 2.40
N THR A 298 -18.79 -13.95 2.54
CA THR A 298 -19.60 -13.96 3.79
C THR A 298 -18.89 -14.76 4.88
N LYS A 299 -18.03 -15.71 4.48
CA LYS A 299 -17.16 -16.49 5.35
C LYS A 299 -15.75 -16.46 4.79
N GLN A 300 -14.91 -15.61 5.36
CA GLN A 300 -13.47 -15.63 5.08
C GLN A 300 -12.77 -16.59 6.05
N GLN A 301 -11.76 -17.32 5.57
CA GLN A 301 -10.85 -18.03 6.46
C GLN A 301 -10.05 -17.00 7.28
N SER A 302 -9.73 -17.33 8.53
CA SER A 302 -8.94 -16.46 9.39
C SER A 302 -7.59 -16.15 8.74
N GLY A 303 -7.28 -14.87 8.53
CA GLY A 303 -6.03 -14.42 7.91
C GLY A 303 -6.06 -14.27 6.39
N GLN A 304 -7.16 -14.63 5.73
CA GLN A 304 -7.39 -14.32 4.31
C GLN A 304 -8.39 -13.17 4.18
N LYS A 305 -8.03 -12.14 3.41
CA LYS A 305 -8.99 -11.13 2.96
C LYS A 305 -9.10 -11.18 1.44
N GLU A 306 -9.96 -12.05 0.95
CA GLU A 306 -10.37 -12.03 -0.43
C GLU A 306 -11.37 -10.89 -0.65
N GLN A 307 -11.05 -9.97 -1.55
CA GLN A 307 -11.94 -8.92 -2.01
C GLN A 307 -11.96 -8.95 -3.53
N VAL A 308 -13.16 -8.96 -4.08
CA VAL A 308 -13.37 -8.90 -5.51
C VAL A 308 -13.90 -7.52 -5.85
N THR A 309 -13.22 -6.78 -6.71
CA THR A 309 -13.72 -5.49 -7.23
C THR A 309 -14.03 -5.62 -8.70
N MET A 310 -15.17 -5.09 -9.09
CA MET A 310 -15.64 -5.05 -10.46
C MET A 310 -15.86 -3.61 -10.87
N SER A 311 -15.50 -3.27 -12.11
CA SER A 311 -15.78 -1.97 -12.70
C SER A 311 -16.52 -2.13 -14.02
N TYR A 312 -17.49 -1.26 -14.25
CA TYR A 312 -18.41 -1.35 -15.38
C TYR A 312 -18.35 -0.09 -16.25
N GLU A 313 -18.13 -0.26 -17.54
CA GLU A 313 -17.99 0.82 -18.51
C GLU A 313 -18.98 0.63 -19.67
N THR A 314 -19.83 1.62 -19.93
CA THR A 314 -20.73 1.60 -21.09
C THR A 314 -19.93 1.84 -22.39
N LEU A 315 -19.91 0.85 -23.29
CA LEU A 315 -19.36 0.97 -24.64
C LEU A 315 -20.40 1.39 -25.69
N GLY A 316 -21.68 1.33 -25.32
CA GLY A 316 -22.84 1.73 -26.13
C GLY A 316 -24.15 1.37 -25.40
N ALA A 317 -25.31 1.66 -26.00
CA ALA A 317 -26.62 1.48 -25.33
C ALA A 317 -26.87 0.06 -24.80
N ASN A 318 -26.28 -0.96 -25.41
CA ASN A 318 -26.44 -2.38 -25.05
C ASN A 318 -25.10 -3.11 -24.92
N GLN A 319 -24.02 -2.40 -24.59
CA GLN A 319 -22.73 -3.04 -24.41
C GLN A 319 -21.99 -2.44 -23.22
N THR A 320 -21.55 -3.31 -22.32
CA THR A 320 -20.82 -2.95 -21.11
C THR A 320 -19.50 -3.73 -21.08
N LYS A 321 -18.41 -3.00 -21.00
CA LYS A 321 -17.10 -3.54 -20.64
C LYS A 321 -17.05 -3.74 -19.13
N VAL A 322 -16.57 -4.89 -18.72
CA VAL A 322 -16.44 -5.29 -17.32
C VAL A 322 -14.97 -5.54 -17.07
N GLU A 323 -14.38 -4.83 -16.12
CA GLU A 323 -13.06 -5.17 -15.61
C GLU A 323 -13.19 -5.78 -14.22
N TYR A 324 -12.45 -6.84 -14.02
CA TYR A 324 -12.52 -7.70 -12.85
C TYR A 324 -11.19 -7.70 -12.13
N TRP A 325 -11.24 -7.60 -10.80
CA TRP A 325 -10.10 -7.60 -9.91
C TRP A 325 -10.37 -8.53 -8.74
N VAL A 326 -9.50 -9.50 -8.49
CA VAL A 326 -9.43 -10.20 -7.20
C VAL A 326 -8.25 -9.65 -6.46
N TYR A 327 -8.42 -9.34 -5.19
CA TYR A 327 -7.35 -9.11 -4.23
C TYR A 327 -7.48 -10.23 -3.21
N ASP A 328 -6.53 -11.15 -3.13
CA ASP A 328 -6.41 -12.03 -1.98
C ASP A 328 -5.27 -11.54 -1.11
N ILE A 329 -5.61 -10.99 0.06
CA ILE A 329 -4.60 -10.64 1.06
C ILE A 329 -4.36 -11.85 1.94
N VAL A 330 -3.24 -12.53 1.70
CA VAL A 330 -2.75 -13.58 2.60
C VAL A 330 -1.91 -12.90 3.67
N VAL A 331 -2.43 -12.84 4.90
CA VAL A 331 -1.64 -12.39 6.04
C VAL A 331 -0.81 -13.59 6.52
N PRO A 332 0.53 -13.50 6.55
CA PRO A 332 1.36 -14.60 7.02
C PRO A 332 1.15 -14.80 8.52
N GLU A 333 1.45 -16.00 8.99
CA GLU A 333 1.60 -16.22 10.42
C GLU A 333 2.72 -15.34 10.97
N ARG A 334 2.53 -14.85 12.20
CA ARG A 334 3.56 -14.11 12.92
C ARG A 334 4.86 -14.91 12.97
N PRO A 335 6.02 -14.35 12.56
CA PRO A 335 7.30 -15.03 12.66
C PRO A 335 7.60 -15.40 14.11
N SER A 336 8.06 -16.64 14.37
CA SER A 336 8.43 -17.10 15.71
C SER A 336 9.54 -16.23 16.33
N SER A 337 10.42 -15.66 15.50
CA SER A 337 11.47 -14.72 15.93
C SER A 337 10.94 -13.44 16.55
N SER A 338 9.69 -13.05 16.26
CA SER A 338 9.03 -11.89 16.87
C SER A 338 8.34 -12.23 18.19
N GLN A 339 8.33 -13.50 18.61
CA GLN A 339 7.81 -13.89 19.92
C GLN A 339 8.78 -13.44 21.00
N MET A 340 8.22 -12.89 22.07
CA MET A 340 9.01 -12.41 23.20
C MET A 340 9.32 -13.59 24.13
N ALA A 341 10.58 -13.68 24.56
CA ALA A 341 10.97 -14.65 25.58
C ALA A 341 10.35 -14.27 26.93
N THR A 342 10.06 -15.25 27.77
CA THR A 342 9.75 -14.99 29.19
C THR A 342 11.00 -14.55 29.94
N GLY A 343 10.84 -13.98 31.14
CA GLY A 343 11.98 -13.70 32.04
C GLY A 343 12.60 -12.31 31.88
N ALA A 344 11.88 -11.34 31.32
CA ALA A 344 12.26 -9.94 31.44
C ALA A 344 12.25 -9.52 32.93
N THR A 345 13.28 -8.80 33.37
CA THR A 345 13.49 -8.38 34.76
C THR A 345 12.75 -7.10 35.10
N SER A 346 12.59 -6.21 34.13
CA SER A 346 11.79 -4.99 34.25
C SER A 346 11.10 -4.65 32.95
N MET A 347 10.03 -3.86 33.06
CA MET A 347 9.30 -3.30 31.94
C MET A 347 9.04 -1.81 32.20
N ASP A 348 9.63 -0.94 31.37
CA ASP A 348 9.37 0.49 31.39
C ASP A 348 8.24 0.84 30.42
N VAL A 349 7.21 1.53 30.91
CA VAL A 349 6.03 1.90 30.14
C VAL A 349 5.92 3.42 30.05
N LYS A 350 6.00 3.97 28.84
CA LYS A 350 5.77 5.39 28.55
C LYS A 350 4.46 5.55 27.78
N ILE A 351 3.45 6.15 28.40
CA ILE A 351 2.15 6.42 27.79
C ILE A 351 2.09 7.89 27.40
N THR A 352 1.89 8.17 26.11
CA THR A 352 1.63 9.52 25.58
C THR A 352 0.20 9.60 25.07
N THR A 353 -0.58 10.56 25.55
CA THR A 353 -1.96 10.79 25.12
C THR A 353 -2.08 12.13 24.42
N THR A 354 -2.61 12.11 23.20
CA THR A 354 -2.93 13.30 22.42
C THR A 354 -4.44 13.43 22.32
N GLN A 355 -4.97 14.57 22.74
CA GLN A 355 -6.38 14.91 22.55
C GLN A 355 -6.52 15.82 21.33
N THR A 356 -7.36 15.41 20.39
CA THR A 356 -7.80 16.22 19.27
C THR A 356 -9.22 16.68 19.59
N GLN A 357 -9.37 17.94 19.99
CA GLN A 357 -10.70 18.53 20.14
C GLN A 357 -11.22 18.88 18.75
N ASN A 358 -12.23 18.16 18.28
CA ASN A 358 -13.03 18.64 17.16
C ASN A 358 -13.93 19.75 17.68
N GLY A 359 -13.56 21.00 17.37
CA GLY A 359 -14.39 22.17 17.67
C GLY A 359 -15.76 22.00 17.01
N ASN A 360 -16.78 21.79 17.84
CA ASN A 360 -18.17 21.64 17.39
C ASN A 360 -18.76 23.04 17.18
N GLY A 361 -18.29 23.75 16.16
CA GLY A 361 -18.74 25.11 15.83
C GLY A 361 -18.55 25.39 14.36
N GLY A 362 -19.64 25.74 13.66
CA GLY A 362 -19.74 25.87 12.19
C GLY A 362 -18.95 27.00 11.52
N ALA A 363 -17.75 27.32 12.01
CA ALA A 363 -16.80 28.19 11.35
C ALA A 363 -15.51 27.40 11.10
N VAL A 364 -14.90 27.60 9.92
CA VAL A 364 -13.59 27.04 9.54
C VAL A 364 -12.55 27.52 10.55
N GLY A 365 -12.42 26.77 11.65
CA GLY A 365 -11.61 27.12 12.81
C GLY A 365 -10.53 26.08 13.02
N THR A 366 -9.30 26.56 13.16
CA THR A 366 -8.08 25.82 13.50
C THR A 366 -8.33 24.69 14.48
N SER A 367 -7.94 23.46 14.12
CA SER A 367 -7.93 22.32 15.04
C SER A 367 -6.85 22.55 16.09
N ASP A 368 -7.23 22.96 17.30
CA ASP A 368 -6.30 22.99 18.43
C ASP A 368 -6.03 21.55 18.88
N THR A 369 -4.85 21.05 18.55
CA THR A 369 -4.32 19.83 19.16
C THR A 369 -3.88 20.16 20.57
N GLY A 370 -4.55 19.58 21.56
CA GLY A 370 -4.14 19.73 22.96
C GLY A 370 -2.71 19.25 23.17
N SER A 371 -1.98 19.89 24.08
CA SER A 371 -0.60 19.47 24.42
C SER A 371 -0.60 18.00 24.87
N PRO A 372 0.29 17.16 24.33
CA PRO A 372 0.32 15.75 24.67
C PRO A 372 0.71 15.56 26.14
N THR A 373 -0.04 14.74 26.87
CA THR A 373 0.32 14.34 28.24
C THR A 373 1.14 13.07 28.20
N THR A 374 2.18 12.98 29.02
CA THR A 374 3.07 11.80 29.09
C THR A 374 3.19 11.30 30.53
N ALA A 375 2.99 10.01 30.73
CA ALA A 375 3.21 9.30 32.00
C ALA A 375 4.22 8.17 31.80
N THR A 376 5.09 7.95 32.78
CA THR A 376 6.10 6.88 32.75
C THR A 376 5.95 6.00 33.99
N TYR A 377 6.02 4.69 33.81
CA TYR A 377 5.90 3.68 34.86
C TYR A 377 7.03 2.66 34.70
N THR A 378 7.54 2.12 35.82
CA THR A 378 8.46 0.98 35.80
C THR A 378 7.82 -0.17 36.55
N VAL A 379 7.67 -1.31 35.87
CA VAL A 379 7.09 -2.53 36.43
C VAL A 379 8.22 -3.52 36.67
N ASN A 380 8.41 -3.93 37.94
CA ASN A 380 9.40 -4.94 38.35
C ASN A 380 8.74 -6.25 38.84
N ASN A 381 7.41 -6.36 38.76
CA ASN A 381 6.69 -7.57 39.14
C ASN A 381 6.77 -8.61 38.02
N ALA A 382 7.56 -9.66 38.21
CA ALA A 382 7.78 -10.71 37.20
C ALA A 382 6.48 -11.37 36.70
N GLN A 383 5.50 -11.61 37.57
CA GLN A 383 4.21 -12.20 37.16
C GLN A 383 3.43 -11.24 36.25
N ALA A 384 3.40 -9.95 36.60
CA ALA A 384 2.77 -8.92 35.81
C ALA A 384 3.44 -8.76 34.42
N ILE A 385 4.77 -8.71 34.39
CA ILE A 385 5.56 -8.63 33.16
C ILE A 385 5.27 -9.84 32.25
N ASN A 386 5.30 -11.05 32.81
CA ASN A 386 5.03 -12.27 32.05
C ASN A 386 3.58 -12.33 31.52
N ALA A 387 2.61 -11.75 32.23
CA ALA A 387 1.23 -11.63 31.74
C ALA A 387 1.13 -10.71 30.50
N VAL A 388 1.88 -9.60 30.49
CA VAL A 388 1.95 -8.71 29.31
C VAL A 388 2.64 -9.42 28.15
N ILE A 389 3.76 -10.13 28.40
CA ILE A 389 4.45 -10.93 27.38
C ILE A 389 3.53 -12.01 26.80
N ALA A 390 2.76 -12.70 27.64
CA ALA A 390 1.79 -13.71 27.20
C ALA A 390 0.68 -13.10 26.32
N ALA A 391 0.15 -11.93 26.70
CA ALA A 391 -0.82 -11.21 25.89
C ALA A 391 -0.25 -10.83 24.52
N ILE A 392 1.00 -10.33 24.49
CA ILE A 392 1.71 -10.00 23.23
C ILE A 392 1.90 -11.26 22.40
N ASN A 393 2.39 -12.35 22.96
CA ASN A 393 2.62 -13.62 22.26
C ASN A 393 1.33 -14.30 21.79
N GLY A 394 0.20 -14.02 22.43
CA GLY A 394 -1.13 -14.44 21.99
C GLY A 394 -1.62 -13.75 20.71
N LEU A 395 -0.97 -12.65 20.27
CA LEU A 395 -1.26 -12.02 18.99
C LEU A 395 -0.59 -12.80 17.86
N THR A 396 -1.38 -13.51 17.07
CA THR A 396 -0.89 -14.38 15.98
C THR A 396 -1.02 -13.77 14.59
N THR A 397 -1.84 -12.73 14.44
CA THR A 397 -2.17 -12.12 13.15
C THR A 397 -1.42 -10.81 12.97
N ILE A 398 -0.63 -10.71 11.91
CA ILE A 398 -0.02 -9.44 11.47
C ILE A 398 -1.13 -8.50 10.99
N ASP A 399 -1.13 -7.25 11.41
CA ASP A 399 -2.04 -6.25 10.83
C ASP A 399 -1.32 -5.61 9.62
N PRO A 400 -1.80 -5.78 8.37
CA PRO A 400 -1.10 -5.21 7.23
C PRO A 400 -1.02 -3.68 7.38
N PRO A 401 0.15 -3.07 7.21
CA PRO A 401 0.30 -1.63 7.33
C PRO A 401 -0.69 -0.93 6.39
N GLY A 402 -1.51 -0.02 6.92
CA GLY A 402 -2.37 0.81 6.10
C GLY A 402 -3.82 0.35 5.91
N VAL A 403 -4.19 -0.85 6.35
CA VAL A 403 -5.60 -1.21 6.59
C VAL A 403 -6.03 -0.77 7.98
N SER A 404 -5.73 0.48 8.37
CA SER A 404 -6.42 1.05 9.51
C SER A 404 -7.90 1.06 9.15
N SER A 405 -8.72 0.26 9.82
CA SER A 405 -10.16 0.38 9.74
C SER A 405 -10.47 1.85 9.99
N GLY A 406 -11.04 2.56 9.01
CA GLY A 406 -11.46 3.94 9.14
C GLY A 406 -12.51 4.03 10.22
N GLY A 407 -12.07 4.04 11.48
CA GLY A 407 -12.90 4.23 12.64
C GLY A 407 -13.42 5.67 12.62
N PRO A 408 -14.55 5.94 13.30
CA PRO A 408 -15.04 7.30 13.46
C PRO A 408 -13.92 8.22 13.94
N MET A 409 -13.92 9.49 13.54
CA MET A 409 -12.92 10.47 14.01
C MET A 409 -12.84 10.43 15.55
N VAL A 410 -11.82 9.76 16.08
CA VAL A 410 -11.68 9.54 17.52
C VAL A 410 -10.91 10.70 18.12
N SER A 411 -11.48 11.32 19.15
CA SER A 411 -10.94 12.53 19.78
C SER A 411 -9.68 12.29 20.62
N ASN A 412 -9.37 11.05 21.00
CA ASN A 412 -8.23 10.75 21.87
C ASN A 412 -7.43 9.57 21.35
N THR A 413 -6.13 9.77 21.14
CA THR A 413 -5.18 8.68 20.84
C THR A 413 -4.15 8.57 21.96
N SER A 414 -4.07 7.41 22.58
CA SER A 414 -3.04 7.05 23.55
C SER A 414 -2.08 6.05 22.93
N THR A 415 -0.78 6.32 23.01
CA THR A 415 0.27 5.42 22.56
C THR A 415 1.12 5.03 23.76
N ALA A 416 1.25 3.72 24.01
CA ALA A 416 2.12 3.17 25.04
C ALA A 416 3.36 2.56 24.40
N LYS A 417 4.54 3.02 24.80
CA LYS A 417 5.83 2.41 24.45
C LYS A 417 6.35 1.62 25.66
N LEU A 418 6.46 0.30 25.49
CA LEU A 418 6.91 -0.65 26.50
C LEU A 418 8.33 -1.08 26.15
N SER A 419 9.26 -1.01 27.10
CA SER A 419 10.65 -1.47 26.95
C SER A 419 10.89 -2.59 27.95
N PHE A 420 11.07 -3.81 27.46
CA PHE A 420 11.31 -5.00 28.29
C PHE A 420 12.80 -5.26 28.37
N ASN A 421 13.35 -5.22 29.59
CA ASN A 421 14.77 -5.43 29.84
C ASN A 421 15.02 -6.85 30.34
N TYR A 422 16.02 -7.53 29.79
CA TYR A 422 16.34 -8.92 30.11
C TYR A 422 17.68 -9.02 30.87
N PRO A 423 17.94 -10.13 31.61
CA PRO A 423 19.19 -10.32 32.34
C PRO A 423 20.45 -10.31 31.46
N ASP A 424 20.32 -10.67 30.19
CA ASP A 424 21.38 -10.68 29.17
C ASP A 424 21.71 -9.28 28.61
N GLY A 425 21.05 -8.23 29.11
CA GLY A 425 21.20 -6.86 28.65
C GLY A 425 20.41 -6.53 27.38
N ARG A 426 19.66 -7.50 26.83
CA ARG A 426 18.78 -7.27 25.68
C ARG A 426 17.57 -6.43 26.10
N THR A 427 17.13 -5.55 25.21
CA THR A 427 15.88 -4.79 25.36
C THR A 427 14.99 -5.00 24.14
N ILE A 428 13.72 -5.35 24.36
CA ILE A 428 12.70 -5.43 23.30
C ILE A 428 11.73 -4.27 23.47
N THR A 429 11.41 -3.58 22.36
CA THR A 429 10.46 -2.46 22.38
C THR A 429 9.15 -2.87 21.75
N VAL A 430 8.05 -2.60 22.46
CA VAL A 430 6.69 -2.82 21.98
C VAL A 430 5.93 -1.51 22.01
N THR A 431 5.20 -1.19 20.94
CA THR A 431 4.32 -0.02 20.90
C THR A 431 2.87 -0.48 20.79
N ALA A 432 2.03 -0.14 21.75
CA ALA A 432 0.59 -0.39 21.69
C ALA A 432 -0.16 0.93 21.48
N VAL A 433 -1.16 0.94 20.61
CA VAL A 433 -1.98 2.13 20.32
C VAL A 433 -3.42 1.90 20.77
N LYS A 434 -4.04 2.92 21.39
CA LYS A 434 -5.46 2.95 21.74
C LYS A 434 -6.08 4.24 21.20
N ARG A 435 -7.20 4.14 20.48
CA ARG A 435 -7.92 5.28 19.89
C ARG A 435 -9.34 5.31 20.47
N GLY A 436 -9.57 6.15 21.48
CA GLY A 436 -10.81 6.19 22.25
C GLY A 436 -11.14 4.83 22.88
N LEU A 437 -12.24 4.22 22.46
CA LEU A 437 -12.67 2.88 22.90
C LEU A 437 -12.10 1.74 22.02
N ALA A 438 -11.54 2.07 20.86
CA ALA A 438 -10.94 1.09 19.96
C ALA A 438 -9.47 0.86 20.31
N TYR A 439 -9.04 -0.39 20.18
CA TYR A 439 -7.63 -0.78 20.30
C TYR A 439 -7.02 -0.83 18.90
N GLY A 440 -5.85 -0.20 18.76
CA GLY A 440 -5.08 -0.21 17.54
C GLY A 440 -4.00 -1.29 17.57
N ASP A 441 -3.06 -1.16 16.65
CA ASP A 441 -2.01 -2.16 16.44
C ASP A 441 -1.03 -2.22 17.61
N VAL A 442 -0.47 -3.40 17.82
CA VAL A 442 0.66 -3.66 18.71
C VAL A 442 1.88 -3.93 17.84
N ILE A 443 2.84 -3.03 17.84
CA ILE A 443 4.06 -3.12 17.04
C ILE A 443 5.16 -3.74 17.91
N VAL A 444 5.64 -4.93 17.55
CA VAL A 444 6.75 -5.63 18.22
C VAL A 444 7.94 -5.62 17.27
N ASP A 445 9.02 -4.92 17.64
CA ASP A 445 10.22 -4.78 16.80
C ASP A 445 9.90 -4.43 15.33
N GLY A 446 8.98 -3.48 15.14
CA GLY A 446 8.56 -3.01 13.81
C GLY A 446 7.49 -3.86 13.12
N ILE A 447 7.09 -5.01 13.67
CA ILE A 447 6.03 -5.86 13.11
C ILE A 447 4.68 -5.47 13.73
N PRO A 448 3.73 -4.92 12.95
CA PRO A 448 2.38 -4.61 13.43
C PRO A 448 1.56 -5.89 13.64
N LEU A 449 1.03 -6.06 14.84
CA LEU A 449 0.17 -7.18 15.22
C LEU A 449 -1.22 -6.65 15.58
N LYS A 450 -2.26 -7.39 15.19
CA LYS A 450 -3.65 -6.99 15.40
C LYS A 450 -4.12 -7.31 16.82
N ASP A 451 -4.41 -6.30 17.63
CA ASP A 451 -4.99 -6.45 18.99
C ASP A 451 -6.44 -5.95 19.07
N SER A 452 -7.33 -6.54 18.26
CA SER A 452 -8.74 -6.13 18.18
C SER A 452 -9.51 -6.14 19.51
N LYS A 453 -9.04 -6.91 20.50
CA LYS A 453 -9.67 -7.04 21.83
C LYS A 453 -8.99 -6.21 22.91
N GLY A 454 -7.89 -5.51 22.61
CA GLY A 454 -7.14 -4.73 23.59
C GLY A 454 -6.51 -5.55 24.70
N THR A 455 -6.13 -6.79 24.39
CA THR A 455 -5.57 -7.75 25.35
C THR A 455 -4.24 -7.26 25.90
N VAL A 456 -3.38 -6.71 25.04
CA VAL A 456 -2.07 -6.18 25.45
C VAL A 456 -2.25 -4.93 26.29
N TRP A 457 -3.13 -4.02 25.85
CA TRP A 457 -3.40 -2.79 26.60
C TRP A 457 -3.96 -3.07 28.00
N SER A 458 -4.90 -4.02 28.12
CA SER A 458 -5.51 -4.39 29.39
C SER A 458 -4.50 -5.06 30.32
N ALA A 459 -3.68 -5.98 29.81
CA ALA A 459 -2.61 -6.62 30.58
C ALA A 459 -1.59 -5.59 31.09
N MET A 460 -1.20 -4.63 30.24
CA MET A 460 -0.30 -3.54 30.61
C MET A 460 -0.88 -2.67 31.74
N GLN A 461 -2.15 -2.28 31.66
CA GLN A 461 -2.79 -1.49 32.71
C GLN A 461 -2.85 -2.23 34.05
N GLN A 462 -3.16 -3.53 34.02
CA GLN A 462 -3.15 -4.37 35.21
C GLN A 462 -1.74 -4.48 35.80
N ALA A 463 -0.70 -4.61 34.96
CA ALA A 463 0.68 -4.66 35.41
C ALA A 463 1.13 -3.37 36.10
N ILE A 464 0.75 -2.20 35.56
CA ILE A 464 1.00 -0.90 36.19
C ILE A 464 0.30 -0.83 37.55
N GLN A 465 -0.98 -1.21 37.64
CA GLN A 465 -1.73 -1.20 38.91
C GLN A 465 -1.10 -2.08 39.98
N GLN A 466 -0.65 -3.29 39.63
CA GLN A 466 0.02 -4.20 40.56
C GLN A 466 1.39 -3.67 41.04
N SER A 467 2.08 -2.87 40.23
CA SER A 467 3.34 -2.25 40.63
C SER A 467 3.19 -1.11 41.64
N ALA A 468 2.04 -0.44 41.64
CA ALA A 468 1.75 0.68 42.54
C ALA A 468 1.29 0.24 43.96
N GLN A 469 1.00 -1.04 44.16
CA GLN A 469 0.52 -1.58 45.45
C GLN A 469 1.63 -2.09 46.38
N LYS A 470 2.89 -1.97 45.96
CA LYS A 470 4.08 -2.25 46.77
C LYS A 470 4.77 -0.95 47.12
#